data_AF-A0A7X9GG64-F1
#
_entry.id   AF-A0A7X9GG64-F1
#
_cell.length_a   1.000
_cell.length_b   1.000
_cell.length_c   1.000
_cell.angle_alpha   90.00
_cell.angle_beta   90.00
_cell.angle_gamma   90.00
#
_symmetry.space_group_name_H-M   'P 1'
#
loop_
_entity.id
_entity.type
_entity.pdbx_description
1 polymer ?
#
loop_
_entity_poly.entity_id
_entity_poly.type
_entity_poly.pdbx_seq_one_letter_code
_entity_poly.pdbx_strand_id
1 'polypeptide(L)'
;MHNIQTKHIEAMRNLLFEEFGIHVSDLKAGNIVPKLSKLLLNEKYENADDFFLFLKKDFSAAKIIIAKYFTTNHTFFFREEDHFDFVLKDVVETKKTNIAIWSAASSTGEEAYSIAMTLLDRGIKDFKILASDLDKTVLKHFNEGEYGESRLSKVSEKQRKRYFIETRTGFVRVKNDLRKHIFIKNLNLMDDLAFEKQFDYIFCRNV
;
A
#
# COMPACT_ATOMS: atom_id res chain seq x y z
N MET A 1 -28.35 -2.81 -14.32
CA MET A 1 -27.70 -2.76 -12.99
C MET A 1 -27.49 -4.19 -12.54
N HIS A 2 -26.30 -4.55 -12.07
CA HIS A 2 -26.07 -5.88 -11.48
C HIS A 2 -27.01 -6.06 -10.28
N ASN A 3 -27.71 -7.19 -10.19
CA ASN A 3 -28.64 -7.46 -9.11
C ASN A 3 -27.85 -7.74 -7.80
N ILE A 4 -27.68 -6.72 -6.95
CA ILE A 4 -27.01 -6.84 -5.65
C ILE A 4 -28.08 -6.82 -4.56
N GLN A 5 -28.12 -7.87 -3.75
CA GLN A 5 -29.12 -8.08 -2.69
C GLN A 5 -28.45 -8.00 -1.30
N THR A 6 -29.25 -7.87 -0.24
CA THR A 6 -28.76 -7.81 1.15
C THR A 6 -27.84 -8.99 1.49
N LYS A 7 -28.19 -10.21 1.05
CA LYS A 7 -27.35 -11.41 1.25
C LYS A 7 -25.92 -11.25 0.70
N HIS A 8 -25.74 -10.53 -0.41
CA HIS A 8 -24.43 -10.27 -1.02
C HIS A 8 -23.62 -9.26 -0.21
N ILE A 9 -24.30 -8.25 0.34
CA ILE A 9 -23.68 -7.21 1.16
C ILE A 9 -23.18 -7.82 2.48
N GLU A 10 -24.02 -8.62 3.14
CA GLU A 10 -23.67 -9.32 4.39
C GLU A 10 -22.55 -10.33 4.18
N ALA A 11 -22.63 -11.15 3.12
CA ALA A 11 -21.58 -12.10 2.78
C ALA A 11 -20.23 -11.40 2.51
N MET A 12 -20.25 -10.30 1.75
CA MET A 12 -19.03 -9.51 1.50
C MET A 12 -18.50 -8.88 2.79
N ARG A 13 -19.38 -8.34 3.66
CA ARG A 13 -18.97 -7.75 4.93
C ARG A 13 -18.26 -8.76 5.83
N ASN A 14 -18.84 -9.95 5.98
CA ASN A 14 -18.27 -10.99 6.83
C ASN A 14 -16.90 -11.42 6.29
N LEU A 15 -16.81 -11.62 4.97
CA LEU A 15 -15.56 -11.94 4.31
C LEU A 15 -14.49 -10.86 4.49
N LEU A 16 -14.86 -9.58 4.37
CA LEU A 16 -13.96 -8.46 4.60
C LEU A 16 -13.39 -8.45 6.02
N PHE A 17 -14.21 -8.79 7.00
CA PHE A 17 -13.79 -8.88 8.38
C PHE A 17 -12.88 -10.10 8.62
N GLU A 18 -13.31 -11.29 8.20
CA GLU A 18 -12.61 -12.55 8.47
C GLU A 18 -11.26 -12.65 7.76
N GLU A 19 -11.19 -12.26 6.49
CA GLU A 19 -10.00 -12.49 5.66
C GLU A 19 -9.03 -11.31 5.62
N PHE A 20 -9.53 -10.10 5.90
CA PHE A 20 -8.77 -8.86 5.72
C PHE A 20 -8.79 -7.95 6.94
N GLY A 21 -9.55 -8.29 8.00
CA GLY A 21 -9.69 -7.46 9.20
C GLY A 21 -10.47 -6.15 8.96
N ILE A 22 -11.10 -5.99 7.79
CA ILE A 22 -11.80 -4.75 7.42
C ILE A 22 -13.21 -4.76 8.00
N HIS A 23 -13.41 -3.99 9.06
CA HIS A 23 -14.72 -3.83 9.67
C HIS A 23 -15.56 -2.75 8.95
N VAL A 24 -16.69 -3.18 8.36
CA VAL A 24 -17.68 -2.28 7.76
C VAL A 24 -18.91 -2.22 8.66
N SER A 25 -19.14 -1.10 9.33
CA SER A 25 -20.32 -0.92 10.19
C SER A 25 -21.63 -0.95 9.40
N ASP A 26 -22.76 -1.25 10.06
CA ASP A 26 -24.09 -1.27 9.44
C ASP A 26 -24.41 0.02 8.69
N LEU A 27 -24.11 1.18 9.32
CA LEU A 27 -24.29 2.50 8.73
C LEU A 27 -23.49 2.71 7.43
N LYS A 28 -22.38 1.97 7.27
CA LYS A 28 -21.50 2.03 6.11
C LYS A 28 -21.69 0.86 5.15
N ALA A 29 -22.60 -0.07 5.42
CA ALA A 29 -22.85 -1.25 4.56
C ALA A 29 -23.27 -0.84 3.13
N GLY A 30 -23.93 0.30 2.98
CA GLY A 30 -24.24 0.90 1.68
C GLY A 30 -23.01 1.18 0.81
N ASN A 31 -21.82 1.36 1.39
CA ASN A 31 -20.56 1.57 0.65
C ASN A 31 -20.04 0.29 -0.02
N ILE A 32 -20.55 -0.89 0.34
CA ILE A 32 -20.19 -2.15 -0.31
C ILE A 32 -20.80 -2.20 -1.72
N VAL A 33 -22.03 -1.74 -1.89
CA VAL A 33 -22.77 -1.79 -3.17
C VAL A 33 -22.01 -1.11 -4.33
N PRO A 34 -21.52 0.14 -4.22
CA PRO A 34 -20.79 0.77 -5.32
C PRO A 34 -19.45 0.09 -5.61
N LYS A 35 -18.72 -0.37 -4.57
CA LYS A 35 -17.45 -1.11 -4.73
C LYS A 35 -17.68 -2.46 -5.42
N LEU A 36 -18.68 -3.21 -4.98
CA LEU A 36 -19.07 -4.48 -5.58
C LEU A 36 -19.57 -4.30 -7.01
N SER A 37 -20.41 -3.29 -7.29
CA SER A 37 -20.87 -2.99 -8.64
C SER A 37 -19.72 -2.71 -9.60
N LYS A 38 -18.72 -1.95 -9.14
CA LYS A 38 -17.51 -1.67 -9.91
C LYS A 38 -16.66 -2.92 -10.14
N LEU A 39 -16.52 -3.76 -9.12
CA LEU A 39 -15.84 -5.06 -9.23
C LEU A 39 -16.51 -5.92 -10.30
N LEU A 40 -17.83 -6.14 -10.20
CA LEU A 40 -18.57 -7.00 -11.13
C LEU A 40 -18.42 -6.52 -12.58
N LEU A 41 -18.56 -5.21 -12.80
CA LEU A 41 -18.40 -4.60 -14.13
C LEU A 41 -16.98 -4.80 -14.69
N ASN A 42 -15.96 -4.48 -13.90
CA ASN A 42 -14.57 -4.47 -14.39
C ASN A 42 -13.99 -5.88 -14.57
N GLU A 43 -14.38 -6.81 -13.70
CA GLU A 43 -13.96 -8.21 -13.76
C GLU A 43 -14.91 -9.07 -14.62
N LYS A 44 -15.92 -8.44 -15.23
CA LYS A 44 -16.86 -9.01 -16.21
C LYS A 44 -17.74 -10.16 -15.68
N TYR A 45 -18.24 -10.02 -14.46
CA TYR A 45 -19.28 -10.90 -13.92
C TYR A 45 -20.66 -10.37 -14.25
N GLU A 46 -21.60 -11.22 -14.68
CA GLU A 46 -22.94 -10.77 -15.08
C GLU A 46 -23.79 -10.33 -13.88
N ASN A 47 -23.59 -11.00 -12.74
CA ASN A 47 -24.28 -10.68 -11.49
C ASN A 47 -23.44 -11.03 -10.26
N ALA A 48 -23.94 -10.66 -9.08
CA ALA A 48 -23.23 -10.90 -7.83
C ALA A 48 -23.16 -12.40 -7.46
N ASP A 49 -24.22 -13.17 -7.74
CA ASP A 49 -24.23 -14.61 -7.48
C ASP A 49 -23.09 -15.32 -8.24
N ASP A 50 -22.80 -14.93 -9.49
CA ASP A 50 -21.68 -15.47 -10.28
C ASP A 50 -20.32 -15.23 -9.63
N PHE A 51 -20.11 -14.02 -9.10
CA PHE A 51 -18.88 -13.69 -8.40
C PHE A 51 -18.73 -14.49 -7.09
N PHE A 52 -19.82 -14.63 -6.33
CA PHE A 52 -19.81 -15.46 -5.11
C PHE A 52 -19.66 -16.96 -5.41
N LEU A 53 -20.12 -17.43 -6.57
CA LEU A 53 -19.85 -18.79 -7.05
C LEU A 53 -18.38 -18.96 -7.41
N PHE A 54 -17.79 -17.99 -8.12
CA PHE A 54 -16.36 -17.98 -8.41
C PHE A 54 -15.50 -17.96 -7.15
N LEU A 55 -15.90 -17.17 -6.15
CA LEU A 55 -15.23 -17.10 -4.85
C LEU A 55 -15.12 -18.47 -4.18
N LYS A 56 -16.16 -19.30 -4.29
CA LYS A 56 -16.14 -20.68 -3.76
C LYS A 56 -15.26 -21.62 -4.58
N LYS A 57 -15.10 -21.37 -5.88
CA LYS A 57 -14.31 -22.19 -6.81
C LYS A 57 -12.81 -21.90 -6.69
N ASP A 58 -12.44 -20.62 -6.62
CA ASP A 58 -11.05 -20.17 -6.53
C ASP A 58 -10.95 -18.99 -5.55
N PHE A 59 -10.92 -19.34 -4.27
CA PHE A 59 -10.89 -18.38 -3.18
C PHE A 59 -9.63 -17.50 -3.22
N SER A 60 -8.48 -18.08 -3.54
CA SER A 60 -7.20 -17.38 -3.60
C SER A 60 -7.21 -16.28 -4.67
N ALA A 61 -7.73 -16.57 -5.87
CA ALA A 61 -7.87 -15.57 -6.92
C ALA A 61 -8.91 -14.49 -6.54
N ALA A 62 -10.05 -14.90 -5.97
CA ALA A 62 -11.08 -13.98 -5.52
C ALA A 62 -10.57 -13.00 -4.45
N LYS A 63 -9.75 -13.46 -3.50
CA LYS A 63 -9.15 -12.59 -2.47
C LYS A 63 -8.32 -11.45 -3.06
N ILE A 64 -7.52 -11.74 -4.10
CA ILE A 64 -6.71 -10.72 -4.79
C ILE A 64 -7.61 -9.65 -5.42
N ILE A 65 -8.71 -10.08 -6.06
CA ILE A 65 -9.69 -9.17 -6.65
C ILE A 65 -10.34 -8.32 -5.56
N ILE A 66 -10.78 -8.92 -4.45
CA ILE A 66 -11.44 -8.20 -3.35
C ILE A 66 -10.52 -7.13 -2.76
N ALA A 67 -9.27 -7.49 -2.45
CA ALA A 67 -8.29 -6.55 -1.91
C ALA A 67 -8.19 -5.28 -2.78
N LYS A 68 -8.06 -5.44 -4.10
CA LYS A 68 -7.99 -4.33 -5.07
C LYS A 68 -9.16 -3.34 -5.01
N TYR A 69 -10.39 -3.80 -4.73
CA TYR A 69 -11.58 -2.93 -4.74
C TYR A 69 -12.00 -2.44 -3.35
N PHE A 70 -11.66 -3.20 -2.30
CA PHE A 70 -12.19 -2.96 -0.97
C PHE A 70 -11.21 -2.31 0.00
N THR A 71 -9.90 -2.34 -0.25
CA THR A 71 -8.93 -1.54 0.52
C THR A 71 -8.99 -0.06 0.16
N THR A 72 -8.47 0.81 1.03
CA THR A 72 -8.41 2.26 0.81
C THR A 72 -6.96 2.68 0.60
N ASN A 73 -6.56 2.84 -0.65
CA ASN A 73 -5.16 3.08 -1.01
C ASN A 73 -4.88 4.58 -1.26
N HIS A 74 -5.13 5.44 -0.26
CA HIS A 74 -4.84 6.87 -0.36
C HIS A 74 -3.53 7.24 0.34
N THR A 75 -2.49 7.47 -0.45
CA THR A 75 -1.16 7.84 0.03
C THR A 75 -0.51 8.89 -0.87
N PHE A 76 0.45 9.63 -0.32
CA PHE A 76 1.25 10.63 -1.02
C PHE A 76 2.60 10.81 -0.30
N PHE A 77 3.59 11.32 -1.03
CA PHE A 77 4.93 11.53 -0.48
C PHE A 77 4.89 12.48 0.72
N PHE A 78 5.63 12.14 1.76
CA PHE A 78 5.77 12.93 2.99
C PHE A 78 4.41 13.23 3.68
N ARG A 79 3.51 12.24 3.70
CA ARG A 79 2.30 12.28 4.55
C ARG A 79 2.69 12.26 6.03
N GLU A 80 2.12 13.18 6.82
CA GLU A 80 2.46 13.52 8.22
C GLU A 80 3.98 13.47 8.47
N GLU A 81 4.66 14.54 8.02
CA GLU A 81 6.12 14.58 7.86
C GLU A 81 6.90 14.49 9.18
N ASP A 82 6.30 14.93 10.28
CA ASP A 82 6.88 14.90 11.64
C ASP A 82 7.37 13.50 12.05
N HIS A 83 6.73 12.43 11.54
CA HIS A 83 7.16 11.06 11.83
C HIS A 83 8.51 10.71 11.20
N PHE A 84 8.82 11.23 10.01
CA PHE A 84 10.11 10.99 9.37
C PHE A 84 11.23 11.72 10.11
N ASP A 85 10.95 12.94 10.60
CA ASP A 85 11.88 13.72 11.40
C ASP A 85 12.16 13.06 12.75
N PHE A 86 11.15 12.47 13.39
CA PHE A 86 11.33 11.69 14.62
C PHE A 86 12.29 10.51 14.40
N VAL A 87 12.02 9.65 13.41
CA VAL A 87 12.89 8.49 13.11
C VAL A 87 14.30 8.96 12.79
N LEU A 88 14.43 10.01 11.99
CA LEU A 88 15.72 10.54 11.62
C LEU A 88 16.51 11.06 12.83
N LYS A 89 15.84 11.80 13.73
CA LYS A 89 16.45 12.30 14.96
C LYS A 89 16.97 11.15 15.82
N ASP A 90 16.14 10.14 16.07
CA ASP A 90 16.51 8.98 16.88
C ASP A 90 17.70 8.21 16.26
N VAL A 91 17.69 7.97 14.95
CA VAL A 91 18.79 7.31 14.23
C VAL A 91 20.11 8.08 14.39
N VAL A 92 20.07 9.41 14.28
CA VAL A 92 21.26 10.26 14.40
C VAL A 92 21.78 10.29 15.83
N GLU A 93 20.90 10.44 16.82
CA GLU A 93 21.27 10.51 18.25
C GLU A 93 21.85 9.18 18.74
N THR A 94 21.26 8.06 18.31
CA THR A 94 21.71 6.71 18.69
C THR A 94 22.87 6.19 17.83
N LYS A 95 23.23 6.91 16.75
CA LYS A 95 24.23 6.48 15.75
C LYS A 95 23.99 5.06 15.23
N LYS A 96 22.72 4.68 15.07
CA LYS A 96 22.34 3.35 14.58
C LYS A 96 22.89 3.11 13.17
N THR A 97 23.30 1.86 12.93
CA THR A 97 23.77 1.35 11.63
C THR A 97 22.96 0.10 11.28
N ASN A 98 22.99 -0.32 10.01
CA ASN A 98 22.21 -1.46 9.49
C ASN A 98 20.72 -1.42 9.90
N ILE A 99 20.08 -0.27 9.68
CA ILE A 99 18.73 -0.01 10.17
C ILE A 99 17.72 -0.84 9.38
N ALA A 100 16.88 -1.59 10.07
CA ALA A 100 15.79 -2.36 9.48
C ALA A 100 14.45 -1.66 9.73
N ILE A 101 13.75 -1.30 8.65
CA ILE A 101 12.46 -0.61 8.73
C ILE A 101 11.38 -1.44 8.04
N TRP A 102 10.18 -1.47 8.59
CA TRP A 102 9.01 -2.02 7.92
C TRP A 102 7.94 -0.93 7.68
N SER A 103 7.60 -0.67 6.43
CA SER A 103 6.40 0.09 6.04
C SER A 103 5.27 -0.91 5.74
N ALA A 104 4.40 -1.09 6.72
CA ALA A 104 3.21 -1.94 6.66
C ALA A 104 2.04 -1.16 6.03
N ALA A 105 1.34 -1.79 5.09
CA ALA A 105 0.33 -1.15 4.23
C ALA A 105 0.91 0.01 3.38
N SER A 106 2.03 -0.28 2.72
CA SER A 106 2.81 0.69 1.95
C SER A 106 2.11 1.26 0.70
N SER A 107 0.96 0.71 0.32
CA SER A 107 0.14 1.12 -0.82
C SER A 107 0.98 1.25 -2.10
N THR A 108 1.01 2.44 -2.70
CA THR A 108 1.72 2.72 -3.96
C THR A 108 3.18 3.10 -3.74
N GLY A 109 3.70 3.01 -2.51
CA GLY A 109 5.13 3.10 -2.19
C GLY A 109 5.65 4.46 -1.74
N GLU A 110 4.82 5.50 -1.76
CA GLU A 110 5.23 6.87 -1.42
C GLU A 110 5.82 6.98 -0.01
N GLU A 111 5.29 6.26 0.98
CA GLU A 111 5.82 6.26 2.35
C GLU A 111 7.23 5.67 2.42
N ALA A 112 7.43 4.48 1.87
CA ALA A 112 8.73 3.81 1.86
C ALA A 112 9.80 4.62 1.13
N TYR A 113 9.43 5.25 0.02
CA TYR A 113 10.33 6.17 -0.68
C TYR A 113 10.62 7.44 0.14
N SER A 114 9.64 8.03 0.83
CA SER A 114 9.86 9.16 1.73
C SER A 114 10.83 8.82 2.86
N ILE A 115 10.68 7.65 3.51
CA ILE A 115 11.62 7.18 4.54
C ILE A 115 13.03 7.08 3.97
N ALA A 116 13.20 6.43 2.81
CA ALA A 116 14.49 6.25 2.18
C ALA A 116 15.15 7.60 1.80
N MET A 117 14.37 8.56 1.29
CA MET A 117 14.87 9.90 0.95
C MET A 117 15.35 10.65 2.19
N THR A 118 14.58 10.59 3.29
CA THR A 118 14.93 11.21 4.57
C THR A 118 16.28 10.71 5.09
N LEU A 119 16.49 9.39 5.09
CA LEU A 119 17.74 8.79 5.56
C LEU A 119 18.93 9.16 4.66
N LEU A 120 18.78 9.05 3.35
CA LEU A 120 19.85 9.35 2.38
C LEU A 120 20.20 10.84 2.31
N ASP A 121 19.26 11.73 2.60
CA ASP A 121 19.51 13.18 2.69
C ASP A 121 20.36 13.56 3.90
N ARG A 122 20.40 12.74 4.96
CA ARG A 122 21.33 12.88 6.09
C ARG A 122 22.59 12.02 5.97
N GLY A 123 22.79 11.35 4.84
CA GLY A 123 23.99 10.55 4.58
C GLY A 123 23.96 9.16 5.21
N ILE A 124 22.83 8.74 5.77
CA ILE A 124 22.63 7.39 6.30
C ILE A 124 22.39 6.47 5.10
N LYS A 125 23.32 5.53 4.85
CA LYS A 125 23.28 4.62 3.68
C LYS A 125 23.04 3.17 4.05
N ASP A 126 23.30 2.80 5.30
CA ASP A 126 23.20 1.42 5.75
C ASP A 126 21.84 1.17 6.39
N PHE A 127 20.84 0.98 5.52
CA PHE A 127 19.47 0.68 5.92
C PHE A 127 18.76 -0.17 4.86
N LYS A 128 17.74 -0.90 5.31
CA LYS A 128 16.83 -1.68 4.48
C LYS A 128 15.39 -1.43 4.92
N ILE A 129 14.51 -1.31 3.94
CA ILE A 129 13.07 -1.11 4.16
C ILE A 129 12.35 -2.32 3.58
N LEU A 130 11.66 -3.10 4.41
CA LEU A 130 10.59 -3.96 3.95
C LEU A 130 9.36 -3.07 3.74
N ALA A 131 8.74 -3.14 2.57
CA ALA A 131 7.49 -2.45 2.31
C ALA A 131 6.47 -3.47 1.83
N SER A 132 5.33 -3.54 2.52
CA SER A 132 4.34 -4.57 2.24
C SER A 132 2.93 -4.03 2.13
N ASP A 133 2.15 -4.67 1.26
CA ASP A 133 0.73 -4.37 1.10
C ASP A 133 -0.04 -5.63 0.71
N LEU A 134 -1.34 -5.61 0.97
CA LEU A 134 -2.27 -6.67 0.61
C LEU A 134 -2.66 -6.59 -0.88
N ASP A 135 -2.78 -5.39 -1.43
CA ASP A 135 -3.21 -5.18 -2.82
C ASP A 135 -2.01 -5.27 -3.79
N LYS A 136 -1.97 -6.35 -4.56
CA LYS A 136 -0.93 -6.58 -5.57
C LYS A 136 -0.91 -5.50 -6.68
N THR A 137 -2.03 -4.82 -6.92
CA THR A 137 -2.14 -3.78 -7.93
C THR A 137 -1.30 -2.56 -7.56
N VAL A 138 -1.40 -2.11 -6.30
CA VAL A 138 -0.60 -0.98 -5.81
C VAL A 138 0.87 -1.35 -5.64
N LEU A 139 1.17 -2.60 -5.26
CA LEU A 139 2.56 -3.09 -5.23
C LEU A 139 3.20 -3.13 -6.62
N LYS A 140 2.44 -3.45 -7.67
CA LYS A 140 2.92 -3.38 -9.05
C LYS A 140 3.29 -1.93 -9.40
N HIS A 141 2.41 -0.98 -9.09
CA HIS A 141 2.68 0.45 -9.31
C HIS A 141 3.91 0.93 -8.52
N PHE A 142 4.03 0.54 -7.26
CA PHE A 142 5.20 0.82 -6.43
C PHE A 142 6.49 0.27 -7.07
N ASN A 143 6.46 -0.98 -7.54
CA ASN A 143 7.59 -1.58 -8.22
C ASN A 143 7.91 -0.89 -9.57
N GLU A 144 6.93 -0.35 -10.28
CA GLU A 144 7.19 0.50 -11.45
C GLU A 144 7.84 1.82 -11.02
N GLY A 145 7.37 2.40 -9.90
CA GLY A 145 7.89 3.60 -9.28
C GLY A 145 7.68 4.86 -10.11
N GLU A 146 6.67 4.86 -11.00
CA GLU A 146 6.31 5.97 -11.86
C GLU A 146 5.07 6.70 -11.34
N TYR A 147 5.22 8.00 -11.09
CA TYR A 147 4.20 8.84 -10.46
C TYR A 147 3.91 10.07 -11.32
N GLY A 148 2.67 10.55 -11.25
CA GLY A 148 2.35 11.87 -11.78
C GLY A 148 2.99 12.97 -10.91
N GLU A 149 3.46 14.04 -11.55
CA GLU A 149 4.10 15.19 -10.90
C GLU A 149 3.28 15.79 -9.75
N SER A 150 1.95 15.76 -9.87
CA SER A 150 1.03 16.23 -8.83
C SER A 150 1.14 15.47 -7.50
N ARG A 151 1.58 14.20 -7.51
CA ARG A 151 1.80 13.41 -6.29
C ARG A 151 3.02 13.84 -5.50
N LEU A 152 3.94 14.57 -6.13
CA LEU A 152 5.18 15.02 -5.51
C LEU A 152 5.04 16.40 -4.87
N SER A 153 3.83 16.93 -4.67
CA SER A 153 3.60 18.30 -4.17
C SER A 153 4.37 18.64 -2.89
N LYS A 154 4.64 17.66 -2.02
CA LYS A 154 5.45 17.80 -0.80
C LYS A 154 6.93 17.44 -0.94
N VAL A 155 7.37 16.96 -2.09
CA VAL A 155 8.77 16.62 -2.36
C VAL A 155 9.50 17.89 -2.78
N SER A 156 10.59 18.23 -2.08
CA SER A 156 11.39 19.42 -2.41
C SER A 156 12.05 19.31 -3.79
N GLU A 157 12.35 20.45 -4.43
CA GLU A 157 13.06 20.46 -5.73
C GLU A 157 14.41 19.75 -5.67
N LYS A 158 15.14 19.88 -4.56
CA LYS A 158 16.41 19.20 -4.33
C LYS A 158 16.24 17.69 -4.36
N GLN A 159 15.23 17.18 -3.66
CA GLN A 159 14.90 15.75 -3.64
C GLN A 159 14.41 15.26 -5.01
N ARG A 160 13.57 16.05 -5.70
CA ARG A 160 13.10 15.76 -7.07
C ARG A 160 14.29 15.53 -8.01
N LYS A 161 15.21 16.49 -8.08
CA LYS A 161 16.43 16.39 -8.92
C LYS A 161 17.30 15.19 -8.52
N ARG A 162 17.42 14.92 -7.22
CA ARG A 162 18.27 13.84 -6.70
C ARG A 162 17.69 12.45 -6.96
N TYR A 163 16.42 12.22 -6.65
CA TYR A 163 15.83 10.88 -6.55
C TYR A 163 14.86 10.51 -7.68
N PHE A 164 14.50 11.45 -8.56
CA PHE A 164 13.56 11.20 -9.64
C PHE A 164 14.17 11.54 -11.01
N ILE A 165 13.66 10.87 -12.04
CA ILE A 165 13.90 11.19 -13.45
C ILE A 165 12.57 11.43 -14.13
N GLU A 166 12.49 12.44 -14.99
CA GLU A 166 11.32 12.62 -15.84
C GLU A 166 11.25 11.46 -16.86
N THR A 167 10.07 10.89 -17.06
CA THR A 167 9.87 9.80 -18.04
C THR A 167 9.05 10.24 -19.24
N ARG A 168 8.00 11.02 -19.00
CA ARG A 168 7.17 11.70 -20.00
C ARG A 168 6.56 12.94 -19.38
N THR A 169 6.00 13.83 -20.20
CA THR A 169 5.37 15.07 -19.73
C THR A 169 4.43 14.82 -18.56
N GLY A 170 4.72 15.43 -17.41
CA GLY A 170 3.91 15.33 -16.19
C GLY A 170 4.09 14.04 -15.38
N PHE A 171 5.06 13.19 -15.72
CA PHE A 171 5.37 11.95 -15.00
C PHE A 171 6.87 11.83 -14.69
N VAL A 172 7.14 11.29 -13.51
CA VAL A 172 8.48 11.02 -13.00
C VAL A 172 8.59 9.59 -12.53
N ARG A 173 9.81 9.06 -12.54
CA ARG A 173 10.14 7.75 -11.99
C ARG A 173 11.22 7.86 -10.94
N VAL A 174 11.06 7.07 -9.88
CA VAL A 174 12.06 6.94 -8.82
C VAL A 174 13.32 6.26 -9.36
N LYS A 175 14.48 6.84 -9.08
CA LYS A 175 15.80 6.30 -9.46
C LYS A 175 16.13 5.01 -8.70
N ASN A 176 16.90 4.15 -9.35
CA ASN A 176 17.35 2.87 -8.77
C ASN A 176 18.15 3.02 -7.47
N ASP A 177 18.85 4.14 -7.30
CA ASP A 177 19.59 4.42 -6.06
C ASP A 177 18.71 4.50 -4.81
N LEU A 178 17.44 4.88 -4.95
CA LEU A 178 16.49 4.82 -3.85
C LEU A 178 15.90 3.41 -3.70
N ARG A 179 15.53 2.82 -4.84
CA ARG A 179 14.85 1.52 -4.92
C ARG A 179 15.66 0.36 -4.33
N LYS A 180 16.99 0.39 -4.45
CA LYS A 180 17.87 -0.68 -3.94
C LYS A 180 17.79 -0.90 -2.43
N HIS A 181 17.27 0.07 -1.68
CA HIS A 181 17.09 -0.02 -0.23
C HIS A 181 15.74 -0.65 0.16
N ILE A 182 14.86 -0.91 -0.80
CA ILE A 182 13.46 -1.28 -0.54
C ILE A 182 13.18 -2.68 -1.09
N PHE A 183 12.64 -3.54 -0.22
CA PHE A 183 12.16 -4.87 -0.55
C PHE A 183 10.64 -4.86 -0.50
N ILE A 184 9.99 -5.14 -1.63
CA ILE A 184 8.54 -5.14 -1.74
C ILE A 184 8.00 -6.55 -1.52
N LYS A 185 7.01 -6.72 -0.65
CA LYS A 185 6.37 -8.03 -0.37
C LYS A 185 4.85 -7.91 -0.31
N ASN A 186 4.13 -8.85 -0.89
CA ASN A 186 2.69 -8.97 -0.67
C ASN A 186 2.45 -9.70 0.65
N LEU A 187 1.85 -9.01 1.63
CA LEU A 187 1.58 -9.55 2.96
C LEU A 187 0.17 -9.12 3.38
N ASN A 188 -0.52 -10.02 4.08
CA ASN A 188 -1.72 -9.71 4.83
C ASN A 188 -1.35 -9.58 6.31
N LEU A 189 -1.74 -8.47 6.96
CA LEU A 189 -1.43 -8.24 8.37
C LEU A 189 -2.19 -9.16 9.32
N MET A 190 -3.23 -9.83 8.82
CA MET A 190 -3.99 -10.84 9.56
C MET A 190 -3.34 -12.23 9.54
N ASP A 191 -2.35 -12.45 8.67
CA ASP A 191 -1.63 -13.72 8.61
C ASP A 191 -0.64 -13.84 9.79
N ASP A 192 -0.19 -15.06 10.09
CA ASP A 192 0.90 -15.28 11.04
C ASP A 192 2.24 -14.85 10.42
N LEU A 193 2.63 -13.60 10.67
CA LEU A 193 3.82 -12.97 10.10
C LEU A 193 5.07 -13.30 10.93
N ALA A 194 5.83 -14.29 10.50
CA ALA A 194 7.16 -14.58 11.02
C ALA A 194 8.25 -13.85 10.22
N PHE A 195 9.01 -12.97 10.89
CA PHE A 195 10.19 -12.32 10.34
C PHE A 195 11.46 -12.88 10.97
N GLU A 196 12.45 -13.24 10.15
CA GLU A 196 13.74 -13.76 10.63
C GLU A 196 14.57 -12.72 11.40
N LYS A 197 14.28 -11.43 11.20
CA LYS A 197 14.99 -10.32 11.82
C LYS A 197 14.00 -9.32 12.42
N GLN A 198 14.41 -8.70 13.52
CA GLN A 198 13.68 -7.60 14.14
C GLN A 198 13.82 -6.32 13.31
N PHE A 199 12.79 -5.49 13.36
CA PHE A 199 12.80 -4.14 12.80
C PHE A 199 13.13 -3.12 13.89
N ASP A 200 13.97 -2.14 13.56
CA ASP A 200 14.20 -0.97 14.41
C ASP A 200 12.98 -0.06 14.45
N TYR A 201 12.28 0.08 13.31
CA TYR A 201 11.10 0.92 13.17
C TYR A 201 10.03 0.23 12.33
N ILE A 202 8.77 0.36 12.76
CA ILE A 202 7.60 -0.11 12.00
C ILE A 202 6.67 1.08 11.78
N PHE A 203 6.44 1.42 10.51
CA PHE A 203 5.41 2.35 10.08
C PHE A 203 4.16 1.55 9.74
N CYS A 204 3.10 1.72 10.53
CA CYS A 204 1.79 1.10 10.30
C CYS A 204 0.73 2.18 10.47
N ARG A 205 0.45 2.91 9.38
CA ARG A 205 -0.29 4.18 9.41
C ARG A 205 -1.38 4.18 8.36
N ASN A 206 -2.57 4.63 8.75
CA ASN A 206 -3.70 4.80 7.84
C ASN A 206 -4.05 3.50 7.06
N VAL A 207 -3.92 2.35 7.74
CA VAL A 207 -4.23 1.01 7.24
C VAL A 207 -5.69 0.63 7.48
#